data_AF-A0A7C3B9G0-F1
#
_entry.id   AF-A0A7C3B9G0-F1
#
_cell.length_a   1.000
_cell.length_b   1.000
_cell.length_c   1.000
_cell.angle_alpha   90.00
_cell.angle_beta   90.00
_cell.angle_gamma   90.00
#
_symmetry.space_group_name_H-M   'P 1'
#
loop_
_entity.id
_entity.type
_entity.pdbx_description
1 polymer ?
#
loop_
_entity_poly.entity_id
_entity_poly.type
_entity_poly.pdbx_seq_one_letter_code
_entity_poly.pdbx_strand_id
1 'polypeptide(L)'
;MPNTNVFTGADGSITLAGPQTNEGSKAQEIVDAYQLTPIGRATDVRVEVTSDIKPFHELGQRYPTELRPGNVNVRGTIGRAYINGALLKLLLGDAATSRPAGSWVQPAFNITLILENPALPGTRNTVTIHEAKFASWGYGIPEDDFVMESVEFQALYISVQDEEGS
;
A
#
# COMPACT_ATOMS: atom_id res chain seq x y z
N MET A 1 -17.07 12.11 -13.72
CA MET A 1 -16.44 12.01 -12.40
C MET A 1 -15.66 10.70 -12.39
N PRO A 2 -14.34 10.68 -12.20
CA PRO A 2 -13.65 9.42 -12.01
C PRO A 2 -14.23 8.76 -10.75
N ASN A 3 -14.52 7.46 -10.81
CA ASN A 3 -14.91 6.68 -9.63
C ASN A 3 -13.67 6.58 -8.73
N THR A 4 -13.49 7.57 -7.85
CA THR A 4 -12.48 7.56 -6.81
C THR A 4 -13.06 6.82 -5.62
N ASN A 5 -12.92 5.49 -5.60
CA ASN A 5 -13.24 4.71 -4.41
C ASN A 5 -12.11 4.96 -3.39
N VAL A 6 -12.33 5.91 -2.49
CA VAL A 6 -11.41 6.20 -1.39
C VAL A 6 -11.79 5.33 -0.19
N PHE A 7 -10.89 4.42 0.19
CA PHE A 7 -11.03 3.66 1.43
C PHE A 7 -10.17 4.32 2.51
N THR A 8 -10.76 4.57 3.68
CA THR A 8 -10.08 5.15 4.84
C THR A 8 -10.13 4.16 6.00
N GLY A 9 -8.98 3.58 6.34
CA GLY A 9 -8.85 2.67 7.48
C GLY A 9 -8.23 3.39 8.68
N ALA A 10 -8.83 3.21 9.87
CA ALA A 10 -8.35 3.81 11.11
C ALA A 10 -7.00 3.22 11.55
N ASP A 11 -6.87 1.88 11.46
CA ASP A 11 -5.67 1.14 11.83
C ASP A 11 -5.40 0.00 10.82
N GLY A 12 -4.14 -0.17 10.44
CA GLY A 12 -3.67 -1.19 9.51
C GLY A 12 -2.39 -1.87 9.95
N SER A 13 -2.19 -3.11 9.55
CA SER A 13 -0.94 -3.85 9.79
C SER A 13 -0.15 -4.03 8.50
N ILE A 14 1.16 -3.80 8.56
CA ILE A 14 2.08 -4.00 7.44
C ILE A 14 2.86 -5.31 7.66
N THR A 15 2.86 -6.17 6.65
CA THR A 15 3.58 -7.46 6.64
C THR A 15 4.37 -7.64 5.34
N LEU A 16 5.37 -8.52 5.33
CA LEU A 16 6.17 -8.77 4.13
C LEU A 16 5.35 -9.56 3.10
N ALA A 17 5.35 -9.12 1.85
CA ALA A 17 4.74 -9.87 0.76
C ALA A 17 5.76 -10.84 0.16
N GLY A 18 5.30 -12.05 -0.17
CA GLY A 18 6.06 -13.03 -0.96
C GLY A 18 7.47 -13.34 -0.45
N PRO A 19 7.65 -13.86 0.80
CA PRO A 19 8.96 -14.11 1.40
C PRO A 19 9.83 -15.12 0.64
N GLN A 20 9.24 -15.89 -0.28
CA GLN A 20 9.94 -16.89 -1.12
C GLN A 20 10.50 -16.30 -2.43
N THR A 21 10.23 -15.03 -2.72
CA THR A 21 10.80 -14.34 -3.89
C THR A 21 12.23 -13.87 -3.58
N ASN A 22 13.05 -13.61 -4.59
CA ASN A 22 14.39 -13.04 -4.38
C ASN A 22 14.34 -11.71 -3.58
N GLU A 23 13.28 -10.93 -3.76
CA GLU A 23 13.01 -9.70 -3.01
C GLU A 23 12.65 -10.01 -1.55
N GLY A 24 11.74 -10.98 -1.37
CA GLY A 24 11.26 -11.44 -0.07
C GLY A 24 12.35 -12.09 0.78
N SER A 25 13.24 -12.91 0.21
CA SER A 25 14.31 -13.57 0.96
C SER A 25 15.29 -12.57 1.55
N LYS A 26 15.71 -11.56 0.77
CA LYS A 26 16.58 -10.48 1.26
C LYS A 26 15.91 -9.64 2.34
N ALA A 27 14.62 -9.40 2.21
CA ALA A 27 13.84 -8.71 3.22
C ALA A 27 13.67 -9.56 4.48
N GLN A 28 13.49 -10.87 4.33
CA GLN A 28 13.32 -11.82 5.41
C GLN A 28 14.57 -11.88 6.31
N GLU A 29 15.78 -11.81 5.73
CA GLU A 29 17.02 -11.74 6.52
C GLU A 29 17.02 -10.55 7.50
N ILE A 30 16.51 -9.39 7.06
CA ILE A 30 16.41 -8.20 7.90
C ILE A 30 15.25 -8.34 8.89
N VAL A 31 14.12 -8.90 8.47
CA VAL A 31 12.98 -9.17 9.37
C VAL A 31 13.41 -10.10 10.52
N ASP A 32 14.16 -11.16 10.22
CA ASP A 32 14.65 -12.12 11.21
C ASP A 32 15.71 -11.50 12.12
N ALA A 33 16.64 -10.72 11.57
CA ALA A 33 17.69 -10.05 12.34
C ALA A 33 17.14 -9.05 13.37
N TYR A 34 16.01 -8.40 13.07
CA TYR A 34 15.39 -7.39 13.93
C TYR A 34 14.08 -7.87 14.58
N GLN A 35 13.72 -9.15 14.41
CA GLN A 35 12.48 -9.76 14.93
C GLN A 35 11.21 -8.94 14.63
N LEU A 36 11.08 -8.47 13.39
CA LEU A 36 10.03 -7.54 12.97
C LEU A 36 8.73 -8.28 12.63
N THR A 37 7.94 -8.63 13.63
CA THR A 37 6.61 -9.24 13.40
C THR A 37 5.58 -8.64 14.36
N PRO A 38 4.69 -7.74 13.91
CA PRO A 38 4.55 -7.19 12.55
C PRO A 38 5.64 -6.17 12.18
N ILE A 39 5.81 -5.92 10.89
CA ILE A 39 6.85 -5.03 10.35
C ILE A 39 6.58 -3.56 10.68
N GLY A 40 5.30 -3.18 10.71
CA GLY A 40 4.85 -1.86 11.10
C GLY A 40 3.35 -1.81 11.29
N ARG A 41 2.88 -0.74 11.93
CA ARG A 41 1.46 -0.38 12.01
C ARG A 41 1.22 0.89 11.22
N ALA A 42 0.17 0.92 10.42
CA ALA A 42 -0.24 2.06 9.62
C ALA A 42 -1.50 2.69 10.21
N THR A 43 -1.56 4.01 10.24
CA THR A 43 -2.71 4.79 10.67
C THR A 43 -2.97 5.92 9.66
N ASP A 44 -4.23 6.35 9.57
CA ASP A 44 -4.68 7.31 8.53
C ASP A 44 -4.30 6.85 7.11
N VAL A 45 -4.67 5.61 6.78
CA VAL A 45 -4.39 5.03 5.47
C VAL A 45 -5.49 5.45 4.49
N ARG A 46 -5.09 6.10 3.41
CA ARG A 46 -5.95 6.45 2.28
C ARG A 46 -5.57 5.62 1.08
N VAL A 47 -6.53 4.88 0.52
CA VAL A 47 -6.31 4.07 -0.68
C VAL A 47 -7.18 4.62 -1.80
N GLU A 48 -6.58 4.82 -2.96
CA GLU A 48 -7.23 5.26 -4.19
C GLU A 48 -7.11 4.18 -5.26
N VAL A 49 -8.25 3.72 -5.76
CA VAL A 49 -8.34 2.81 -6.91
C VAL A 49 -8.89 3.58 -8.09
N THR A 50 -8.10 3.70 -9.15
CA THR A 50 -8.50 4.38 -10.39
C THR A 50 -8.51 3.41 -11.55
N SER A 51 -9.61 3.40 -12.32
CA SER A 51 -9.72 2.63 -13.55
C SER A 51 -9.63 3.55 -14.76
N ASP A 52 -8.74 3.23 -15.69
CA ASP A 52 -8.60 3.98 -16.94
C ASP A 52 -9.77 3.64 -17.86
N ILE A 53 -10.76 4.53 -17.98
CA ILE A 53 -11.91 4.33 -18.87
C ILE A 53 -11.72 5.17 -20.13
N LYS A 54 -11.75 4.54 -21.30
CA LYS A 54 -11.55 5.22 -22.58
C LYS A 54 -12.83 5.18 -23.44
N PRO A 55 -13.26 6.33 -23.99
CA PRO A 55 -14.39 6.37 -24.92
C PRO A 55 -13.98 5.73 -26.26
N PHE A 56 -14.83 4.85 -26.77
CA PHE A 56 -14.73 4.30 -28.11
C PHE A 56 -15.74 4.99 -29.02
N HIS A 57 -15.26 5.45 -30.17
CA HIS A 57 -16.07 6.09 -31.20
C HIS A 57 -16.07 5.22 -32.45
N GLU A 58 -17.26 4.79 -32.87
CA GLU A 58 -17.43 4.21 -34.19
C GLU A 58 -17.22 5.26 -35.28
N LEU A 59 -16.76 4.83 -36.46
CA LEU A 59 -16.48 5.72 -37.57
C LEU A 59 -17.75 6.49 -37.97
N GLY A 60 -17.66 7.82 -37.94
CA GLY A 60 -18.78 8.71 -38.28
C GLY A 60 -19.67 9.10 -37.10
N GLN A 61 -19.48 8.53 -35.91
CA GLN A 61 -20.21 8.93 -34.70
C GLN A 61 -19.46 10.01 -33.91
N ARG A 62 -20.19 11.04 -33.49
CA ARG A 62 -19.62 12.14 -32.66
C ARG A 62 -19.69 11.83 -31.17
N TYR A 63 -20.68 11.06 -30.75
CA TYR A 63 -20.77 10.54 -29.38
C TYR A 63 -20.06 9.18 -29.28
N PRO A 64 -19.43 8.86 -28.13
CA PRO A 64 -18.88 7.55 -27.90
C PRO A 64 -20.01 6.51 -27.85
N THR A 65 -19.81 5.39 -28.53
CA THR A 65 -20.78 4.29 -28.57
C THR A 65 -20.55 3.30 -27.43
N GLU A 66 -19.34 3.26 -26.88
CA GLU A 66 -18.94 2.35 -25.82
C GLU A 66 -17.87 2.99 -24.91
N LEU A 67 -17.87 2.61 -23.63
CA LEU A 67 -16.78 2.89 -22.70
C LEU A 67 -15.96 1.61 -22.50
N ARG A 68 -14.68 1.64 -22.86
CA ARG A 68 -13.81 0.48 -22.72
C ARG A 68 -12.99 0.56 -21.43
N PRO A 69 -13.00 -0.50 -20.61
CA PRO A 69 -12.16 -0.58 -19.43
C PRO A 69 -10.70 -0.78 -19.83
N GLY A 70 -9.80 -0.04 -19.19
CA GLY A 70 -8.36 -0.16 -19.30
C GLY A 70 -7.74 -0.65 -18.00
N ASN A 71 -6.54 -0.18 -17.70
CA ASN A 71 -5.79 -0.61 -16.53
C ASN A 71 -6.43 -0.10 -15.23
N VAL A 72 -6.27 -0.90 -14.17
CA VAL A 72 -6.60 -0.50 -12.81
C VAL A 72 -5.30 -0.15 -12.11
N ASN A 73 -5.24 1.06 -11.56
CA ASN A 73 -4.10 1.54 -10.80
C ASN A 73 -4.50 1.67 -9.33
N VAL A 74 -3.69 1.11 -8.45
CA VAL A 74 -3.86 1.18 -7.00
C VAL A 74 -2.72 2.00 -6.42
N ARG A 75 -3.06 3.10 -5.75
CA ARG A 75 -2.11 3.95 -5.03
C ARG A 75 -2.69 4.39 -3.71
N GLY A 76 -1.86 4.86 -2.80
CA GLY A 76 -2.35 5.38 -1.54
C GLY A 76 -1.30 6.10 -0.73
N THR A 77 -1.76 6.67 0.37
CA THR A 77 -0.92 7.35 1.34
C THR A 77 -1.19 6.81 2.74
N ILE A 78 -0.16 6.82 3.58
CA ILE A 78 -0.24 6.47 4.98
C ILE A 78 0.19 7.72 5.75
N GLY A 79 -0.71 8.24 6.60
CA GLY A 79 -0.46 9.47 7.35
C GLY A 79 0.50 9.28 8.53
N ARG A 80 0.52 8.08 9.12
CA ARG A 80 1.57 7.68 10.07
C ARG A 80 1.74 6.18 10.02
N ALA A 81 2.94 5.74 9.65
CA ALA A 81 3.33 4.38 9.87
C ALA A 81 4.36 4.32 11.00
N TYR A 82 4.11 3.50 12.01
CA TYR A 82 5.01 3.28 13.13
C TYR A 82 6.13 2.37 12.69
N ILE A 83 6.97 2.92 11.84
CA ILE A 83 7.99 2.17 11.17
C ILE A 83 9.26 2.25 12.04
N ASN A 84 9.75 1.09 12.47
CA ASN A 84 11.00 0.98 13.19
C ASN A 84 12.17 1.35 12.26
N GLY A 85 13.27 1.92 12.76
CA GLY A 85 14.47 2.24 11.97
C GLY A 85 15.08 1.04 11.23
N ALA A 86 14.74 -0.18 11.66
CA ALA A 86 15.03 -1.42 10.95
C ALA A 86 14.30 -1.53 9.59
N LEU A 87 13.18 -0.84 9.40
CA LEU A 87 12.51 -0.79 8.10
C LEU A 87 13.22 0.12 7.11
N LEU A 88 13.86 1.22 7.52
CA LEU A 88 14.70 1.97 6.57
C LEU A 88 15.79 1.07 6.00
N LYS A 89 16.35 0.18 6.83
CA LYS A 89 17.26 -0.87 6.37
C LYS A 89 16.55 -1.92 5.52
N LEU A 90 15.34 -2.34 5.88
CA LEU A 90 14.53 -3.26 5.07
C LEU A 90 14.24 -2.69 3.69
N LEU A 91 13.90 -1.42 3.64
CA LEU A 91 13.54 -0.69 2.43
C LEU A 91 14.73 -0.46 1.55
N LEU A 92 15.91 -0.15 2.11
CA LEU A 92 17.14 0.11 1.37
C LEU A 92 17.97 -1.16 1.12
N GLY A 93 17.68 -2.25 1.84
CA GLY A 93 18.44 -3.50 1.80
C GLY A 93 19.95 -3.25 1.92
N ASP A 94 20.70 -3.81 0.97
CA ASP A 94 22.16 -3.64 0.84
C ASP A 94 22.59 -2.15 0.72
N ALA A 95 21.69 -1.27 0.24
CA ALA A 95 21.95 0.16 0.12
C ALA A 95 21.99 0.89 1.47
N ALA A 96 21.49 0.27 2.53
CA ALA A 96 21.46 0.87 3.87
C ALA A 96 22.85 0.95 4.53
N THR A 97 23.78 0.09 4.11
CA THR A 97 25.13 -0.03 4.70
C THR A 97 26.21 0.48 3.75
N SER A 98 26.03 0.33 2.44
CA SER A 98 26.98 0.79 1.44
C SER A 98 26.30 1.11 0.12
N ARG A 99 26.87 1.99 -0.71
CA ARG A 99 26.32 2.29 -2.03
C ARG A 99 26.32 1.01 -2.89
N PRO A 100 25.15 0.53 -3.39
CA PRO A 100 25.11 -0.67 -4.22
C PRO A 100 25.88 -0.49 -5.52
N ALA A 101 26.63 -1.51 -5.93
CA ALA A 101 27.36 -1.52 -7.19
C ALA A 101 26.48 -1.83 -8.42
N GLY A 102 25.23 -2.25 -8.22
CA GLY A 102 24.29 -2.67 -9.27
C GLY A 102 22.82 -2.41 -8.90
N SER A 103 21.90 -3.04 -9.63
CA SER A 103 20.48 -2.98 -9.27
C SER A 103 20.25 -3.59 -7.90
N TRP A 104 19.48 -2.89 -7.08
CA TRP A 104 19.10 -3.34 -5.75
C TRP A 104 17.59 -3.54 -5.72
N VAL A 105 17.15 -4.40 -4.80
CA VAL A 105 15.79 -4.94 -4.81
C VAL A 105 14.97 -4.26 -3.74
N GLN A 106 13.83 -3.70 -4.13
CA GLN A 106 12.88 -3.12 -3.20
C GLN A 106 11.83 -4.16 -2.80
N PRO A 107 11.66 -4.47 -1.51
CA PRO A 107 10.65 -5.41 -1.05
C PRO A 107 9.23 -4.89 -1.29
N ALA A 108 8.30 -5.84 -1.40
CA ALA A 108 6.87 -5.57 -1.46
C ALA A 108 6.21 -5.94 -0.12
N PHE A 109 5.13 -5.27 0.23
CA PHE A 109 4.44 -5.41 1.52
C PHE A 109 2.95 -5.64 1.33
N ASN A 110 2.35 -6.41 2.23
CA ASN A 110 0.91 -6.51 2.33
C ASN A 110 0.43 -5.59 3.44
N ILE A 111 -0.55 -4.74 3.12
CA ILE A 111 -1.19 -3.83 4.09
C ILE A 111 -2.61 -4.32 4.31
N THR A 112 -2.91 -4.73 5.53
CA THR A 112 -4.26 -5.17 5.92
C THR A 112 -4.92 -4.06 6.72
N LEU A 113 -6.08 -3.62 6.26
CA LEU A 113 -6.91 -2.58 6.86
C LEU A 113 -8.21 -3.20 7.35
N ILE A 114 -8.66 -2.76 8.52
CA ILE A 114 -9.99 -3.10 9.01
C ILE A 114 -10.88 -1.87 8.79
N LEU A 115 -11.93 -2.06 8.00
CA LEU A 115 -12.93 -1.05 7.70
C LEU A 115 -14.22 -1.42 8.40
N GLU A 116 -14.86 -0.44 9.03
CA GLU A 116 -16.25 -0.59 9.46
C GLU A 116 -17.17 -0.32 8.27
N ASN A 117 -18.17 -1.18 8.07
CA ASN A 117 -19.14 -0.99 7.01
C ASN A 117 -20.11 0.15 7.39
N PRO A 118 -20.08 1.31 6.70
CA PRO A 118 -20.95 2.43 7.05
C PRO A 118 -22.44 2.14 6.77
N ALA A 119 -22.74 1.16 5.91
CA ALA A 119 -24.11 0.76 5.61
C ALA A 119 -24.68 -0.27 6.61
N LEU A 120 -23.81 -0.98 7.35
CA LEU A 120 -24.18 -2.00 8.34
C LEU A 120 -23.28 -1.87 9.58
N PRO A 121 -23.67 -1.03 10.56
CA PRO A 121 -22.94 -0.88 11.81
C PRO A 121 -22.75 -2.24 12.51
N GLY A 122 -21.52 -2.55 12.90
CA GLY A 122 -21.16 -3.83 13.53
C GLY A 122 -20.60 -4.89 12.56
N THR A 123 -20.71 -4.71 11.24
CA THR A 123 -20.03 -5.55 10.25
C THR A 123 -18.67 -4.93 9.90
N ARG A 124 -17.62 -5.75 9.96
CA ARG A 124 -16.25 -5.34 9.62
C ARG A 124 -15.83 -5.98 8.31
N ASN A 125 -15.14 -5.18 7.49
CA ASN A 125 -14.58 -5.62 6.23
C ASN A 125 -13.06 -5.53 6.36
N THR A 126 -12.38 -6.63 6.06
CA THR A 126 -10.92 -6.66 5.96
C THR A 126 -10.53 -6.36 4.52
N VAL A 127 -9.80 -5.27 4.32
CA VAL A 127 -9.24 -4.89 3.02
C VAL A 127 -7.75 -5.15 3.04
N THR A 128 -7.29 -6.03 2.15
CA THR A 128 -5.86 -6.33 2.00
C THR A 128 -5.34 -5.75 0.69
N ILE A 129 -4.35 -4.88 0.81
CA ILE A 129 -3.58 -4.32 -0.30
C ILE A 129 -2.37 -5.23 -0.50
N HIS A 130 -2.26 -5.82 -1.69
CA HIS A 130 -1.25 -6.83 -1.98
C HIS A 130 -0.07 -6.25 -2.75
N GLU A 131 1.12 -6.68 -2.35
CA GLU A 131 2.38 -6.35 -3.02
C GLU A 131 2.61 -4.84 -3.19
N ALA A 132 2.31 -4.07 -2.14
CA ALA A 132 2.55 -2.64 -2.09
C ALA A 132 4.06 -2.34 -2.03
N LYS A 133 4.53 -1.45 -2.91
CA LYS A 133 5.86 -0.85 -2.86
C LYS A 133 5.74 0.62 -2.44
N PHE A 134 6.55 1.02 -1.48
CA PHE A 134 6.59 2.40 -1.00
C PHE A 134 7.36 3.29 -1.98
N ALA A 135 6.67 4.30 -2.52
CA ALA A 135 7.21 5.19 -3.54
C ALA A 135 7.95 6.40 -2.94
N SER A 136 7.51 6.89 -1.80
CA SER A 136 8.12 8.04 -1.14
C SER A 136 7.95 7.99 0.38
N TRP A 137 8.82 8.73 1.07
CA TRP A 137 8.82 8.84 2.51
C TRP A 137 9.22 10.24 2.96
N GLY A 138 8.31 10.93 3.63
CA GLY A 138 8.58 12.21 4.26
C GLY A 138 8.63 12.07 5.77
N TYR A 139 9.74 12.47 6.38
CA TYR A 139 9.83 12.68 7.82
C TYR A 139 9.69 14.18 8.11
N GLY A 140 8.58 14.58 8.72
CA GLY A 140 8.49 15.86 9.42
C GLY A 140 9.05 15.66 10.83
N ILE A 141 10.20 16.27 11.14
CA ILE A 141 10.79 16.25 12.49
C ILE A 141 10.62 17.65 13.09
N PRO A 142 9.45 17.98 13.64
CA PRO A 142 9.27 19.23 14.38
C PRO A 142 10.06 19.20 15.69
N GLU A 143 10.54 20.37 16.14
CA GLU A 143 11.38 20.51 17.34
C GLU A 143 10.65 20.09 18.64
N ASP A 144 9.33 20.29 18.67
CA ASP A 144 8.47 20.12 19.87
C ASP A 144 7.27 19.17 19.66
N ASP A 145 7.23 18.39 18.58
CA ASP A 145 6.07 17.54 18.26
C ASP A 145 6.49 16.16 17.72
N PHE A 146 5.54 15.24 17.58
CA PHE A 146 5.79 13.89 17.10
C PHE A 146 6.27 13.88 15.65
N VAL A 147 7.17 12.95 15.32
CA VAL A 147 7.62 12.72 13.94
C VAL A 147 6.41 12.38 13.07
N MET A 148 6.15 13.21 12.06
CA MET A 148 5.09 13.01 11.07
C MET A 148 5.67 12.20 9.92
N GLU A 149 5.04 11.07 9.61
CA GLU A 149 5.54 10.12 8.62
C GLU A 149 4.54 9.99 7.47
N SER A 150 4.78 10.69 6.36
CA SER A 150 3.95 10.56 5.16
C SER A 150 4.59 9.54 4.22
N VAL A 151 3.92 8.43 4.00
CA VAL A 151 4.38 7.37 3.10
C VAL A 151 3.43 7.23 1.93
N GLU A 152 3.93 7.28 0.71
CA GLU A 152 3.15 6.98 -0.50
C GLU A 152 3.45 5.56 -0.96
N PHE A 153 2.46 4.84 -1.47
CA PHE A 153 2.64 3.50 -2.02
C PHE A 153 1.87 3.29 -3.33
N GLN A 154 2.35 2.31 -4.09
CA GLN A 154 1.63 1.72 -5.22
C GLN A 154 1.53 0.22 -4.99
N ALA A 155 0.42 -0.40 -5.38
CA ALA A 155 0.16 -1.82 -5.16
C ALA A 155 -0.31 -2.51 -6.44
N LEU A 156 -0.19 -3.83 -6.49
CA LEU A 156 -0.64 -4.60 -7.65
C LEU A 156 -2.15 -4.78 -7.68
N TYR A 157 -2.75 -5.12 -6.54
CA TYR A 157 -4.20 -5.33 -6.43
C TYR A 157 -4.68 -5.24 -4.98
N ILE A 158 -6.00 -5.23 -4.81
CA ILE A 158 -6.67 -5.21 -3.50
C ILE A 158 -7.66 -6.37 -3.45
N SER A 159 -7.79 -7.00 -2.29
CA SER A 159 -8.88 -7.94 -1.97
C SER A 159 -9.68 -7.44 -0.78
N VAL A 160 -10.99 -7.65 -0.80
CA VAL A 160 -11.89 -7.35 0.31
C VAL A 160 -12.49 -8.66 0.81
N GLN A 161 -12.50 -8.86 2.13
CA GLN A 161 -13.15 -9.97 2.81
C GLN A 161 -14.11 -9.41 3.85
N ASP A 162 -15.36 -9.84 3.82
CA ASP A 162 -16.36 -9.47 4.82
C ASP A 162 -16.27 -10.45 5.99
N GLU A 163 -16.20 -9.95 7.23
CA GLU A 163 -16.50 -10.78 8.39
C GLU A 163 -18.03 -10.87 8.50
N GLU A 164 -18.62 -11.99 8.09
CA GLU A 164 -20.02 -12.28 8.41
C GLU A 164 -20.14 -12.30 9.94
N GLY A 165 -20.87 -11.31 10.48
CA GLY A 165 -21.22 -11.28 11.90
C GLY A 165 -22.01 -12.54 12.23
N SER A 166 -21.41 -13.41 13.04
CA SER A 166 -22.10 -14.54 13.66
C SER A 166 -23.13 -14.09 14.69
#